data_AF-A0A8S3JU02-F1
#
_entry.id   AF-A0A8S3JU02-F1
#
_cell.length_a   1.000
_cell.length_b   1.000
_cell.length_c   1.000
_cell.angle_alpha   90.00
_cell.angle_beta   90.00
_cell.angle_gamma   90.00
#
_symmetry.space_group_name_H-M   'P 1'
#
loop_
_entity.id
_entity.type
_entity.pdbx_description
1 polymer ?
#
loop_
_entity_poly.entity_id
_entity_poly.type
_entity_poly.pdbx_seq_one_letter_code
_entity_poly.pdbx_strand_id
1 'polypeptide(L)'
;PDFRSRNGIYARLREEFPELPNPQSMFDIEYFTHDPRPFFRFAKEIWPGQHEPSLAHYFIAELERRDQLLRNYTQNIDSLEHLCSIKRLIQCHGSFSTSTCRRCQNRVSSDEIKHEILQQIMPHCTKCSKTVQNAILKPDIVFFGEPLPEDFHKTISVDKDKCDLLIVMGSSLK
;
A
#
# COMPACT_ATOMS: atom_id res chain seq x y z
N PRO A 1 -4.53 -4.22 -12.09
CA PRO A 1 -4.82 -5.67 -12.05
C PRO A 1 -5.34 -6.04 -10.66
N ASP A 2 -6.32 -6.94 -10.54
CA ASP A 2 -6.74 -7.39 -9.21
C ASP A 2 -5.76 -8.41 -8.62
N PHE A 3 -5.83 -8.57 -7.30
CA PHE A 3 -4.98 -9.51 -6.58
C PHE A 3 -5.42 -10.96 -6.78
N ARG A 4 -6.73 -11.21 -6.75
CA ARG A 4 -7.32 -12.52 -6.42
C ARG A 4 -8.01 -13.24 -7.58
N SER A 5 -8.18 -12.62 -8.75
CA SER A 5 -8.80 -13.30 -9.89
C SER A 5 -7.92 -14.42 -10.43
N ARG A 6 -8.52 -15.27 -11.27
CA ARG A 6 -7.86 -16.42 -11.90
C ARG A 6 -6.55 -16.08 -12.60
N ASN A 7 -6.48 -14.90 -13.22
CA ASN A 7 -5.28 -14.36 -13.88
C ASN A 7 -4.69 -13.16 -13.13
N GLY A 8 -5.05 -13.01 -11.84
CA GLY A 8 -4.59 -11.94 -10.98
C GLY A 8 -3.14 -12.12 -10.58
N ILE A 9 -2.63 -11.14 -9.86
CA ILE A 9 -1.21 -11.05 -9.45
C ILE A 9 -0.76 -12.30 -8.68
N TYR A 10 -1.64 -12.83 -7.84
CA TYR A 10 -1.36 -14.02 -7.03
C TYR A 10 -1.09 -15.28 -7.84
N ALA A 11 -1.73 -15.45 -9.01
CA ALA A 11 -1.49 -16.61 -9.87
C ALA A 11 -0.08 -16.55 -10.47
N ARG A 12 0.32 -15.38 -11.00
CA ARG A 12 1.63 -15.17 -11.62
C ARG A 12 2.78 -15.26 -10.62
N LEU A 13 2.62 -14.67 -9.44
CA LEU A 13 3.65 -14.73 -8.40
C LEU A 13 3.93 -16.16 -7.93
N ARG A 14 2.93 -17.04 -7.94
CA ARG A 14 3.12 -18.45 -7.56
C ARG A 14 3.97 -19.21 -8.60
N GLU A 15 3.92 -18.81 -9.86
CA GLU A 15 4.78 -19.35 -10.92
C GLU A 15 6.21 -18.79 -10.84
N GLU A 16 6.35 -17.48 -10.58
CA GLU A 16 7.66 -16.81 -10.49
C GLU A 16 8.41 -17.10 -9.17
N PHE A 17 7.67 -17.30 -8.06
CA PHE A 17 8.21 -17.54 -6.72
C PHE A 17 7.55 -18.77 -6.08
N PRO A 18 7.97 -20.00 -6.45
CA PRO A 18 7.38 -21.23 -5.93
C PRO A 18 7.59 -21.43 -4.43
N GLU A 19 8.61 -20.79 -3.85
CA GLU A 19 8.91 -20.82 -2.41
C GLU A 19 7.95 -19.97 -1.57
N LEU A 20 7.14 -19.10 -2.21
CA LEU A 20 6.19 -18.25 -1.52
C LEU A 20 5.04 -19.12 -0.97
N PRO A 21 4.86 -19.26 0.36
CA PRO A 21 3.89 -20.21 0.93
C PRO A 21 2.46 -19.93 0.46
N ASN A 22 2.10 -18.65 0.40
CA ASN A 22 0.90 -18.17 -0.24
C ASN A 22 1.13 -16.75 -0.79
N PRO A 23 0.30 -16.29 -1.74
CA PRO A 23 0.46 -14.95 -2.34
C PRO A 23 0.37 -13.78 -1.36
N GLN A 24 -0.30 -13.95 -0.21
CA GLN A 24 -0.37 -12.91 0.82
C GLN A 24 0.96 -12.78 1.59
N SER A 25 1.82 -13.80 1.56
CA SER A 25 3.12 -13.81 2.23
C SER A 25 4.08 -12.75 1.69
N MET A 26 3.85 -12.21 0.49
CA MET A 26 4.64 -11.06 0.01
C MET A 26 4.41 -9.78 0.82
N PHE A 27 3.28 -9.72 1.55
CA PHE A 27 2.96 -8.67 2.51
C PHE A 27 3.17 -9.14 3.94
N ASP A 28 3.86 -10.25 4.19
CA ASP A 28 4.23 -10.67 5.55
C ASP A 28 5.58 -10.05 5.91
N ILE A 29 5.68 -9.45 7.10
CA ILE A 29 6.89 -8.73 7.46
C ILE A 29 8.09 -9.63 7.77
N GLU A 30 7.84 -10.83 8.29
CA GLU A 30 8.88 -11.82 8.53
C GLU A 30 9.40 -12.35 7.19
N TYR A 31 8.49 -12.67 6.27
CA TYR A 31 8.85 -13.08 4.92
C TYR A 31 9.64 -11.99 4.19
N PHE A 32 9.18 -10.73 4.23
CA PHE A 32 9.89 -9.61 3.59
C PHE A 32 11.31 -9.42 4.14
N THR A 33 11.49 -9.66 5.45
CA THR A 33 12.81 -9.59 6.11
C THR A 33 13.74 -10.70 5.62
N HIS A 34 13.19 -11.85 5.25
CA HIS A 34 13.93 -12.98 4.70
C HIS A 34 14.18 -12.84 3.19
N ASP A 35 13.14 -12.59 2.41
CA ASP A 35 13.19 -12.41 0.96
C ASP A 35 12.19 -11.32 0.48
N PRO A 36 12.67 -10.10 0.19
CA PRO A 36 11.84 -9.00 -0.28
C PRO A 36 11.58 -9.03 -1.79
N ARG A 37 12.21 -9.94 -2.55
CA ARG A 37 12.12 -9.96 -4.02
C ARG A 37 10.69 -10.12 -4.54
N PRO A 38 9.83 -11.00 -3.97
CA PRO A 38 8.45 -11.15 -4.45
C PRO A 38 7.64 -9.85 -4.34
N PHE A 39 7.81 -9.12 -3.22
CA PHE A 39 7.15 -7.83 -3.03
C PHE A 39 7.61 -6.81 -4.07
N PHE A 40 8.91 -6.66 -4.33
CA PHE A 40 9.40 -5.66 -5.28
C PHE A 40 9.12 -6.02 -6.74
N ARG A 41 9.02 -7.32 -7.04
CA ARG A 41 8.51 -7.79 -8.33
C ARG A 41 7.08 -7.32 -8.56
N PHE A 42 6.24 -7.49 -7.54
CA PHE A 42 4.87 -7.01 -7.52
C PHE A 42 4.75 -5.47 -7.52
N ALA A 43 5.57 -4.77 -6.72
CA ALA A 43 5.49 -3.32 -6.54
C ALA A 43 5.60 -2.54 -7.86
N LYS A 44 6.35 -3.06 -8.83
CA LYS A 44 6.45 -2.47 -10.17
C LYS A 44 5.11 -2.44 -10.93
N GLU A 45 4.27 -3.45 -10.75
CA GLU A 45 3.01 -3.59 -11.49
C GLU A 45 1.89 -2.68 -10.96
N ILE A 46 2.01 -2.25 -9.72
CA ILE A 46 1.01 -1.41 -9.05
C ILE A 46 1.58 -0.05 -8.63
N TRP A 47 2.75 0.30 -9.17
CA TRP A 47 3.38 1.58 -8.86
C TRP A 47 2.44 2.73 -9.24
N PRO A 48 2.24 3.74 -8.38
CA PRO A 48 1.33 4.84 -8.65
C PRO A 48 1.60 5.55 -9.99
N GLY A 49 0.52 5.96 -10.67
CA GLY A 49 0.56 6.65 -11.96
C GLY A 49 0.44 5.74 -13.20
N GLN A 50 0.21 4.43 -13.01
CA GLN A 50 -0.05 3.49 -14.10
C GLN A 50 -1.54 3.21 -14.33
N HIS A 51 -2.42 3.76 -13.48
CA HIS A 51 -3.86 3.46 -13.46
C HIS A 51 -4.69 4.73 -13.27
N GLU A 52 -5.93 4.69 -13.76
CA GLU A 52 -6.91 5.77 -13.64
C GLU A 52 -7.96 5.45 -12.57
N PRO A 53 -8.50 6.47 -11.87
CA PRO A 53 -9.58 6.27 -10.92
C PRO A 53 -10.86 5.73 -11.58
N SER A 54 -11.54 4.83 -10.87
CA SER A 54 -12.85 4.31 -11.31
C SER A 54 -14.02 5.24 -10.96
N LEU A 55 -15.21 4.94 -11.51
CA LEU A 55 -16.46 5.64 -11.15
C LEU A 55 -16.74 5.64 -9.64
N ALA A 56 -16.31 4.62 -8.90
CA ALA A 56 -16.45 4.58 -7.44
C ALA A 56 -15.63 5.68 -6.76
N HIS A 57 -14.41 5.96 -7.24
CA HIS A 57 -13.59 7.05 -6.70
C HIS A 57 -14.25 8.40 -6.96
N TYR A 58 -14.76 8.63 -8.17
CA TYR A 58 -15.49 9.86 -8.50
C TYR A 58 -16.79 10.02 -7.70
N PHE A 59 -17.50 8.91 -7.43
CA PHE A 59 -18.68 8.92 -6.56
C PHE A 59 -18.32 9.36 -5.13
N ILE A 60 -17.25 8.82 -4.55
CA ILE A 60 -16.77 9.22 -3.21
C ILE A 60 -16.33 10.69 -3.20
N ALA A 61 -15.60 11.13 -4.22
CA ALA A 61 -15.20 12.53 -4.36
C ALA A 61 -16.41 13.48 -4.44
N GLU A 62 -17.48 13.06 -5.12
CA GLU A 62 -18.72 13.83 -5.20
C GLU A 62 -19.45 13.90 -3.85
N LEU A 63 -19.45 12.83 -3.04
CA LEU A 63 -19.96 12.87 -1.67
C LEU A 63 -19.17 13.87 -0.81
N GLU A 64 -17.85 13.93 -0.96
CA GLU A 64 -17.03 14.92 -0.25
C GLU A 64 -17.31 16.34 -0.72
N ARG A 65 -17.45 16.55 -2.03
CA ARG A 65 -17.77 17.87 -2.62
C ARG A 65 -19.12 18.41 -2.12
N ARG A 66 -20.06 17.52 -1.81
CA ARG A 66 -21.37 17.84 -1.23
C ARG A 66 -21.39 17.92 0.29
N ASP A 67 -20.22 17.77 0.94
CA ASP A 67 -20.07 17.71 2.40
C ASP A 67 -20.83 16.55 3.06
N GLN A 68 -21.08 15.47 2.31
CA GLN A 68 -21.79 14.27 2.77
C GLN A 68 -20.85 13.12 3.15
N LEU A 69 -19.54 13.26 2.89
CA LEU A 69 -18.55 12.25 3.25
C LEU A 69 -17.96 12.57 4.63
N LEU A 70 -18.24 11.77 5.65
CA LEU A 70 -17.51 11.87 6.92
C LEU A 70 -16.05 11.43 6.75
N ARG A 71 -15.84 10.25 6.16
CA ARG A 71 -14.53 9.69 5.88
C ARG A 71 -14.58 8.60 4.81
N ASN A 72 -13.53 8.50 4.02
CA ASN A 72 -13.21 7.34 3.19
C ASN A 72 -12.06 6.55 3.84
N TYR A 73 -12.35 5.35 4.36
CA TYR A 73 -11.36 4.41 4.85
C TYR A 73 -11.01 3.43 3.73
N THR A 74 -9.83 3.56 3.12
CA THR A 74 -9.39 2.68 2.03
C THR A 74 -8.41 1.63 2.54
N GLN A 75 -8.56 0.40 2.05
CA GLN A 75 -7.57 -0.68 2.21
C GLN A 75 -6.59 -0.73 1.04
N ASN A 76 -6.84 0.05 -0.01
CA ASN A 76 -5.99 0.12 -1.19
C ASN A 76 -4.70 0.88 -0.88
N ILE A 77 -3.67 0.54 -1.65
CA ILE A 77 -2.32 1.12 -1.55
C ILE A 77 -1.92 1.87 -2.84
N ASP A 78 -2.79 1.87 -3.84
CA ASP A 78 -2.57 2.45 -5.18
C ASP A 78 -2.65 3.99 -5.21
N SER A 79 -3.16 4.60 -4.14
CA SER A 79 -3.28 6.06 -3.98
C SER A 79 -4.16 6.75 -5.03
N LEU A 80 -5.07 6.02 -5.70
CA LEU A 80 -5.96 6.60 -6.72
C LEU A 80 -6.95 7.62 -6.14
N GLU A 81 -7.26 7.55 -4.85
CA GLU A 81 -8.13 8.51 -4.17
C GLU A 81 -7.59 9.94 -4.24
N HIS A 82 -6.27 10.11 -4.24
CA HIS A 82 -5.64 11.43 -4.36
C HIS A 82 -5.84 12.06 -5.74
N LEU A 83 -5.91 11.25 -6.80
CA LEU A 83 -6.16 11.75 -8.17
C LEU A 83 -7.58 12.31 -8.32
N CYS A 84 -8.52 11.84 -7.49
CA CYS A 84 -9.88 12.37 -7.40
C CYS A 84 -10.02 13.51 -6.38
N SER A 85 -8.91 14.00 -5.81
CA SER A 85 -8.91 15.05 -4.77
C SER A 85 -9.73 14.71 -3.53
N ILE A 86 -9.85 13.42 -3.18
CA ILE A 86 -10.48 13.00 -1.92
C ILE A 86 -9.55 13.37 -0.77
N LYS A 87 -10.00 14.24 0.15
CA LYS A 87 -9.19 14.75 1.28
C LYS A 87 -9.54 14.10 2.60
N ARG A 88 -10.80 13.74 2.82
CA ARG A 88 -11.27 12.99 4.00
C ARG A 88 -10.91 11.51 3.89
N LEU A 89 -9.64 11.21 3.66
CA LEU A 89 -9.10 9.89 3.36
C LEU A 89 -8.28 9.32 4.53
N ILE A 90 -8.44 8.03 4.81
CA ILE A 90 -7.54 7.23 5.65
C ILE A 90 -7.08 6.02 4.83
N GLN A 91 -5.77 5.97 4.52
CA GLN A 91 -5.13 4.80 3.91
C GLN A 91 -4.76 3.79 5.00
N CYS A 92 -5.68 2.87 5.29
CA CYS A 92 -5.58 1.97 6.43
C CYS A 92 -4.31 1.10 6.37
N HIS A 93 -3.91 0.70 5.16
CA HIS A 93 -2.71 -0.10 4.92
C HIS A 93 -1.54 0.72 4.37
N GLY A 94 -1.54 2.04 4.59
CA GLY A 94 -0.48 2.92 4.08
C GLY A 94 -0.49 3.05 2.56
N SER A 95 0.65 3.44 1.98
CA SER A 95 0.78 3.66 0.54
C SER A 95 2.24 3.69 0.06
N PHE A 96 2.43 3.78 -1.25
CA PHE A 96 3.77 3.94 -1.86
C PHE A 96 4.35 5.35 -1.72
N SER A 97 3.63 6.31 -1.13
CA SER A 97 4.03 7.73 -1.09
C SER A 97 5.42 7.96 -0.49
N THR A 98 5.84 7.10 0.43
CA THR A 98 7.15 7.13 1.07
C THR A 98 7.67 5.73 1.34
N SER A 99 8.96 5.63 1.61
CA SER A 99 9.62 4.39 2.00
C SER A 99 10.56 4.63 3.16
N THR A 100 10.62 3.68 4.09
CA THR A 100 11.45 3.78 5.29
C THR A 100 12.51 2.69 5.30
N CYS A 101 13.76 3.08 5.59
CA CYS A 101 14.85 2.13 5.76
C CYS A 101 14.60 1.25 6.99
N ARG A 102 14.60 -0.07 6.80
CA ARG A 102 14.41 -1.05 7.87
C ARG A 102 15.52 -1.07 8.93
N ARG A 103 16.63 -0.35 8.71
CA ARG A 103 17.78 -0.30 9.62
C ARG A 103 17.90 1.03 10.34
N CYS A 104 18.05 2.13 9.60
CA CYS A 104 18.29 3.45 10.20
C CYS A 104 17.04 4.33 10.29
N GLN A 105 15.86 3.83 9.87
CA GLN A 105 14.60 4.57 9.86
C GLN A 105 14.62 5.86 9.01
N ASN A 106 15.63 6.02 8.14
CA ASN A 106 15.64 7.11 7.17
C ASN A 106 14.46 6.93 6.21
N ARG A 107 13.55 7.90 6.22
CA ARG A 107 12.37 7.96 5.36
C ARG A 107 12.68 8.78 4.11
N VAL A 108 12.27 8.26 2.97
CA VAL A 108 12.44 8.86 1.64
C VAL A 108 11.11 8.95 0.91
N SER A 109 11.04 9.84 -0.07
CA SER A 109 9.89 9.96 -0.96
C SER A 109 9.80 8.78 -1.94
N SER A 110 8.62 8.54 -2.50
CA SER A 110 8.41 7.54 -3.56
C SER A 110 9.32 7.77 -4.77
N ASP A 111 9.57 9.03 -5.13
CA ASP A 111 10.35 9.39 -6.30
C ASP A 111 11.82 8.98 -6.18
N GLU A 112 12.36 8.95 -4.96
CA GLU A 112 13.76 8.56 -4.70
C GLU A 112 14.03 7.08 -4.96
N ILE A 113 13.02 6.20 -4.86
CA ILE A 113 13.18 4.76 -5.13
C ILE A 113 12.51 4.32 -6.43
N LYS A 114 11.78 5.23 -7.09
CA LYS A 114 10.97 4.92 -8.28
C LYS A 114 11.78 4.28 -9.39
N HIS A 115 12.99 4.79 -9.63
CA HIS A 115 13.85 4.27 -10.69
C HIS A 115 14.22 2.81 -10.42
N GLU A 116 14.69 2.52 -9.21
CA GLU A 116 15.08 1.17 -8.77
C GLU A 116 13.91 0.19 -8.91
N ILE A 117 12.72 0.56 -8.41
CA ILE A 117 11.53 -0.30 -8.46
C ILE A 117 11.15 -0.66 -9.90
N LEU A 118 11.09 0.35 -10.79
CA LEU A 118 10.69 0.16 -12.19
C LEU A 118 11.72 -0.66 -12.98
N GLN A 119 13.00 -0.52 -12.65
CA GLN A 119 14.11 -1.30 -13.21
C GLN A 119 14.31 -2.66 -12.52
N GLN A 120 13.51 -3.00 -11.52
CA GLN A 120 13.62 -4.25 -10.75
C GLN A 120 14.98 -4.39 -10.03
N ILE A 121 15.51 -3.26 -9.60
CA ILE A 121 16.69 -3.15 -8.74
C ILE A 121 16.20 -3.00 -7.29
N MET A 122 16.86 -3.68 -6.35
CA MET A 122 16.51 -3.61 -4.94
C MET A 122 16.83 -2.20 -4.39
N PRO A 123 15.86 -1.48 -3.80
CA PRO A 123 16.09 -0.14 -3.28
C PRO A 123 16.82 -0.19 -1.93
N HIS A 124 18.14 0.03 -1.95
CA HIS A 124 18.97 0.06 -0.76
C HIS A 124 19.08 1.48 -0.19
N CYS A 125 19.14 1.58 1.14
CA CYS A 125 19.29 2.86 1.82
C CYS A 125 20.68 3.47 1.59
N THR A 126 20.71 4.68 1.04
CA THR A 126 21.93 5.44 0.76
C THR A 126 22.63 5.97 2.02
N LYS A 127 21.92 6.05 3.16
CA LYS A 127 22.47 6.47 4.45
C LYS A 127 23.14 5.33 5.22
N CYS A 128 22.84 4.08 4.88
CA CYS A 128 23.48 2.92 5.51
C CYS A 128 24.78 2.57 4.78
N SER A 129 25.76 2.04 5.50
CA SER A 129 26.92 1.40 4.87
C SER A 129 26.45 0.19 4.05
N LYS A 130 27.10 -0.06 2.90
CA LYS A 130 26.84 -1.24 2.05
C LYS A 130 27.08 -2.58 2.76
N THR A 131 27.83 -2.56 3.87
CA THR A 131 28.07 -3.73 4.71
C THR A 131 26.90 -4.06 5.63
N VAL A 132 25.95 -3.13 5.83
CA VAL A 132 24.76 -3.35 6.64
C VAL A 132 23.77 -4.20 5.84
N GLN A 133 23.63 -5.47 6.23
CA GLN A 133 22.60 -6.35 5.67
C GLN A 133 21.20 -5.79 5.97
N ASN A 134 20.23 -6.06 5.09
CA ASN A 134 18.83 -5.63 5.22
C ASN A 134 18.61 -4.11 5.33
N ALA A 135 19.55 -3.29 4.87
CA ALA A 135 19.37 -1.85 4.69
C ALA A 135 18.50 -1.55 3.45
N ILE A 136 17.28 -2.08 3.44
CA ILE A 136 16.32 -1.98 2.33
C ILE A 136 15.30 -0.90 2.67
N LEU A 137 14.96 -0.08 1.67
CA LEU A 137 13.90 0.91 1.74
C LEU A 137 12.58 0.19 1.45
N LYS A 138 11.80 -0.06 2.48
CA LYS A 138 10.47 -0.68 2.36
C LYS A 138 9.44 0.44 2.18
N PRO A 139 8.57 0.39 1.16
CA PRO A 139 7.41 1.28 1.09
C PRO A 139 6.59 1.25 2.38
N ASP A 140 6.05 2.41 2.78
CA ASP A 140 5.26 2.59 4.00
C ASP A 140 3.84 2.04 3.83
N ILE A 141 3.76 0.79 3.38
CA ILE A 141 2.58 -0.07 3.30
C ILE A 141 2.57 -0.98 4.51
N VAL A 142 1.44 -1.13 5.18
CA VAL A 142 1.31 -2.02 6.34
C VAL A 142 1.35 -3.47 5.87
N PHE A 143 2.32 -4.22 6.40
CA PHE A 143 2.42 -5.66 6.18
C PHE A 143 1.70 -6.42 7.31
N PHE A 144 1.32 -7.67 7.06
CA PHE A 144 0.90 -8.58 8.12
C PHE A 144 2.01 -8.68 9.18
N GLY A 145 1.61 -8.58 10.44
CA GLY A 145 2.52 -8.46 11.59
C GLY A 145 2.91 -7.03 11.95
N GLU A 146 2.57 -6.02 11.14
CA GLU A 146 2.77 -4.61 11.47
C GLU A 146 1.48 -3.95 12.01
N PRO A 147 1.59 -2.96 12.91
CA PRO A 147 0.42 -2.21 13.37
C PRO A 147 -0.11 -1.30 12.25
N LEU A 148 -1.42 -1.04 12.27
CA LEU A 148 -2.03 -0.01 11.42
C LEU A 148 -1.49 1.39 11.82
N PRO A 149 -1.56 2.38 10.92
CA PRO A 149 -1.12 3.74 11.22
C PRO A 149 -1.90 4.33 12.38
N GLU A 150 -1.25 5.11 13.23
CA GLU A 150 -1.89 5.72 14.40
C GLU A 150 -3.11 6.59 14.03
N ASP A 151 -3.04 7.25 12.87
CA ASP A 151 -4.13 8.07 12.33
C ASP A 151 -5.41 7.27 12.08
N PHE A 152 -5.30 5.98 11.73
CA PHE A 152 -6.47 5.11 11.61
C PHE A 152 -7.19 5.00 12.96
N HIS A 153 -6.46 4.67 14.02
CA HIS A 153 -7.01 4.49 15.37
C HIS A 153 -7.59 5.79 15.94
N LYS A 154 -6.88 6.91 15.77
CA LYS A 154 -7.34 8.23 16.19
C LYS A 154 -8.64 8.60 15.47
N THR A 155 -8.68 8.44 14.15
CA THR A 155 -9.81 8.89 13.34
C THR A 155 -11.05 8.05 13.57
N ILE A 156 -10.92 6.72 13.59
CA ILE A 156 -12.07 5.81 13.79
C ILE A 156 -12.68 5.97 15.19
N SER A 157 -11.87 6.31 16.19
CA SER A 157 -12.35 6.55 17.56
C SER A 157 -13.31 7.73 17.67
N VAL A 158 -13.21 8.69 16.75
CA VAL A 158 -14.06 9.88 16.67
C VAL A 158 -15.20 9.66 15.68
N ASP A 159 -14.91 9.09 14.52
CA ASP A 159 -15.90 8.94 13.43
C ASP A 159 -17.00 7.94 13.80
N LYS A 160 -16.70 6.92 14.62
CA LYS A 160 -17.69 5.88 15.03
C LYS A 160 -18.94 6.46 15.69
N ASP A 161 -18.81 7.57 16.41
CA ASP A 161 -19.91 8.20 17.16
C ASP A 161 -20.60 9.32 16.35
N LYS A 162 -20.09 9.62 15.15
CA LYS A 162 -20.61 10.66 14.24
C LYS A 162 -21.25 10.08 12.98
N CYS A 163 -20.88 8.85 12.61
CA CYS A 163 -21.35 8.19 11.40
C CYS A 163 -22.84 7.85 11.52
N ASP A 164 -23.62 8.29 10.53
CA ASP A 164 -25.05 8.01 10.38
C ASP A 164 -25.36 7.01 9.26
N LEU A 165 -24.42 6.80 8.33
CA LEU A 165 -24.48 5.81 7.25
C LEU A 165 -23.10 5.22 6.94
N LEU A 166 -23.02 3.88 6.94
CA LEU A 166 -21.84 3.13 6.52
C LEU A 166 -22.08 2.49 5.14
N ILE A 167 -21.18 2.75 4.19
CA ILE A 167 -21.18 2.12 2.86
C ILE A 167 -19.89 1.31 2.72
N VAL A 168 -20.02 0.02 2.42
CA VAL A 168 -18.89 -0.86 2.09
C VAL A 168 -18.89 -1.12 0.58
N MET A 169 -17.81 -0.75 -0.11
CA MET A 169 -17.68 -0.90 -1.56
C MET A 169 -16.41 -1.69 -1.91
N GLY A 170 -16.56 -2.74 -2.72
CA GLY A 170 -15.41 -3.43 -3.33
C GLY A 170 -14.45 -4.14 -2.35
N SER A 171 -14.90 -4.50 -1.15
CA SER A 171 -14.08 -5.21 -0.15
C SER A 171 -14.77 -6.48 0.33
N SER A 172 -13.99 -7.53 0.56
CA SER A 172 -14.47 -8.77 1.18
C SER A 172 -14.45 -8.73 2.71
N LEU A 173 -13.88 -7.68 3.32
CA LEU A 173 -13.69 -7.55 4.77
C LEU A 173 -13.00 -8.78 5.40
N LYS A 174 -11.95 -9.26 4.72
CA LYS A 174 -11.12 -10.41 5.15
C LYS A 174 -9.67 -9.99 5.23
#